data_AF-A0A5N8XMA7-F1
#
_entry.id   AF-A0A5N8XMA7-F1
#
_cell.length_a   1.000
_cell.length_b   1.000
_cell.length_c   1.000
_cell.angle_alpha   90.00
_cell.angle_beta   90.00
_cell.angle_gamma   90.00
#
_symmetry.space_group_name_H-M   'P 1'
#
loop_
_entity.id
_entity.type
_entity.pdbx_description
1 polymer ?
#
loop_
_entity_poly.entity_id
_entity_poly.type
_entity_poly.pdbx_seq_one_letter_code
_entity_poly.pdbx_strand_id
1 'polypeptide(L)'
;MPELRSRTVTHGRNMAGARALMRASGVPGADIGRKPIIAVANSFTEFVPGHTHLQPVGRIVSEAIREAGGIPREFNTIAVDDGIAMGHGGMLYSLPSRDLIADSVEYMVEAHCADALICISNCDKITPGMLNAALRLNIPTVFVSGGPMESGRATLVDGTVRTLDLVDAISDAVNDKVSDEDILRIEENACPTCGSCSGMFTANSMNCLTEAIGLSLPGNGSVLATHTARKQLYVDAANTIMDITRRHYEQDDETVLPRAIATFAAFENAMALDIAMGGSTNT
;
A
#
# COMPACT_ATOMS: atom_id res chain seq x y z
N MET A 1 28.11 -7.53 13.68
CA MET A 1 26.92 -7.35 12.82
C MET A 1 25.74 -7.78 13.64
N PRO A 2 24.65 -7.01 13.62
CA PRO A 2 23.45 -7.34 14.38
C PRO A 2 22.84 -8.67 13.93
N GLU A 3 22.04 -9.29 14.80
CA GLU A 3 21.39 -10.57 14.51
C GLU A 3 20.11 -10.38 13.69
N LEU A 4 20.28 -10.15 12.38
CA LEU A 4 19.20 -10.06 11.41
C LEU A 4 18.41 -11.37 11.28
N ARG A 5 17.09 -11.32 11.06
CA ARG A 5 16.25 -12.50 10.79
C ARG A 5 16.72 -13.28 9.56
N SER A 6 17.18 -12.57 8.54
CA SER A 6 17.70 -13.13 7.30
C SER A 6 18.98 -13.94 7.51
N ARG A 7 19.63 -13.88 8.69
CA ARG A 7 20.77 -14.75 9.02
C ARG A 7 20.41 -16.23 8.90
N THR A 8 19.17 -16.59 9.23
CA THR A 8 18.60 -17.93 9.09
C THR A 8 18.81 -18.52 7.70
N VAL A 9 18.70 -17.69 6.64
CA VAL A 9 18.81 -18.12 5.24
C VAL A 9 20.10 -17.67 4.55
N THR A 10 20.89 -16.81 5.19
CA THR A 10 22.13 -16.27 4.62
C THR A 10 23.40 -16.86 5.24
N HIS A 11 23.36 -17.45 6.43
CA HIS A 11 24.55 -17.92 7.15
C HIS A 11 24.66 -19.45 7.25
N GLY A 12 25.88 -19.94 7.52
CA GLY A 12 26.16 -21.36 7.72
C GLY A 12 26.29 -22.19 6.44
N ARG A 13 26.90 -23.36 6.57
CA ARG A 13 27.14 -24.29 5.46
C ARG A 13 25.82 -24.81 4.86
N ASN A 14 24.85 -25.13 5.71
CA ASN A 14 23.57 -25.73 5.31
C ASN A 14 22.73 -24.80 4.43
N MET A 15 22.89 -23.48 4.56
CA MET A 15 22.16 -22.50 3.75
C MET A 15 22.86 -22.13 2.43
N ALA A 16 23.81 -22.94 1.97
CA ALA A 16 24.44 -22.75 0.65
C ALA A 16 23.40 -22.76 -0.49
N GLY A 17 22.37 -23.61 -0.40
CA GLY A 17 21.27 -23.66 -1.37
C GLY A 17 20.47 -22.36 -1.43
N ALA A 18 20.07 -21.82 -0.28
CA ALA A 18 19.36 -20.54 -0.20
C ALA A 18 20.20 -19.40 -0.80
N ARG A 19 21.50 -19.33 -0.48
CA ARG A 19 22.40 -18.34 -1.08
C ARG A 19 22.58 -18.51 -2.58
N ALA A 20 22.56 -19.74 -3.10
CA ALA A 20 22.61 -19.99 -4.54
C ALA A 20 21.35 -19.47 -5.25
N LEU A 21 20.17 -19.71 -4.68
CA LEU A 21 18.90 -19.16 -5.20
C LEU A 21 18.86 -17.64 -5.14
N MET A 22 19.36 -17.04 -4.06
CA MET A 22 19.50 -15.57 -3.94
C MET A 22 20.38 -14.98 -5.04
N ARG A 23 21.49 -15.66 -5.40
CA ARG A 23 22.34 -15.22 -6.52
C ARG A 23 21.62 -15.33 -7.85
N ALA A 24 20.88 -16.43 -8.06
CA ALA A 24 20.07 -16.62 -9.26
C ALA A 24 18.98 -15.54 -9.40
N SER A 25 18.41 -15.07 -8.28
CA SER A 25 17.46 -13.95 -8.25
C SER A 25 18.14 -12.56 -8.26
N GLY A 26 19.43 -12.48 -8.57
CA GLY A 26 20.15 -11.21 -8.77
C GLY A 26 20.66 -10.53 -7.50
N VAL A 27 20.77 -11.23 -6.36
CA VAL A 27 21.45 -10.68 -5.16
C VAL A 27 22.97 -10.74 -5.38
N PRO A 28 23.70 -9.61 -5.27
CA PRO A 28 25.15 -9.62 -5.32
C PRO A 28 25.73 -10.48 -4.21
N GLY A 29 26.65 -11.37 -4.55
CA GLY A 29 27.26 -12.28 -3.57
C GLY A 29 27.97 -11.59 -2.41
N ALA A 30 28.44 -10.36 -2.62
CA ALA A 30 29.08 -9.53 -1.60
C ALA A 30 28.08 -8.97 -0.57
N ASP A 31 26.78 -8.98 -0.88
CA ASP A 31 25.74 -8.40 -0.02
C ASP A 31 25.08 -9.46 0.88
N ILE A 32 25.08 -10.72 0.44
CA ILE A 32 24.45 -11.85 1.15
C ILE A 32 25.06 -12.02 2.54
N GLY A 33 24.21 -11.93 3.57
CA GLY A 33 24.61 -12.05 4.97
C GLY A 33 25.32 -10.81 5.54
N ARG A 34 25.33 -9.70 4.79
CA ARG A 34 25.92 -8.42 5.23
C ARG A 34 24.89 -7.28 5.27
N LYS A 35 24.01 -7.23 4.27
CA LYS A 35 22.95 -6.22 4.15
C LYS A 35 21.59 -6.81 4.57
N PRO A 36 20.69 -6.01 5.15
CA PRO A 36 19.34 -6.46 5.49
C PRO A 36 18.51 -6.74 4.23
N ILE A 37 17.66 -7.75 4.29
CA ILE A 37 16.67 -8.07 3.26
C ILE A 37 15.39 -7.32 3.57
N ILE A 38 15.00 -6.40 2.69
CA ILE A 38 13.80 -5.59 2.82
C ILE A 38 12.74 -6.14 1.88
N ALA A 39 11.67 -6.69 2.45
CA ALA A 39 10.50 -7.11 1.71
C ALA A 39 9.73 -5.88 1.21
N VAL A 40 9.40 -5.84 -0.08
CA VAL A 40 8.55 -4.79 -0.67
C VAL A 40 7.26 -5.45 -1.13
N ALA A 41 6.23 -5.40 -0.28
CA ALA A 41 4.91 -5.95 -0.58
C ALA A 41 4.15 -4.98 -1.47
N ASN A 42 4.07 -5.30 -2.77
CA ASN A 42 3.35 -4.51 -3.76
C ASN A 42 1.97 -5.14 -4.03
N SER A 43 0.99 -4.32 -4.35
CA SER A 43 -0.36 -4.76 -4.74
C SER A 43 -0.68 -4.43 -6.20
N PHE A 44 0.35 -4.21 -7.03
CA PHE A 44 0.19 -3.97 -8.47
C PHE A 44 -0.63 -5.07 -9.15
N THR A 45 -1.63 -4.62 -9.92
CA THR A 45 -2.42 -5.41 -10.86
C THR A 45 -3.05 -4.48 -11.89
N GLU A 46 -3.28 -4.98 -13.10
CA GLU A 46 -3.94 -4.24 -14.18
C GLU A 46 -5.47 -4.20 -14.04
N PHE A 47 -6.05 -5.07 -13.19
CA PHE A 47 -7.50 -5.14 -12.96
C PHE A 47 -8.07 -3.97 -12.14
N VAL A 48 -7.22 -3.25 -11.40
CA VAL A 48 -7.65 -2.27 -10.40
C VAL A 48 -6.99 -0.93 -10.74
N PRO A 49 -7.73 0.10 -11.21
CA PRO A 49 -7.19 1.41 -11.58
C PRO A 49 -6.30 2.06 -10.50
N GLY A 50 -6.62 1.82 -9.22
CA GLY A 50 -5.82 2.29 -8.10
C GLY A 50 -4.47 1.62 -7.90
N HIS A 51 -4.18 0.58 -8.66
CA HIS A 51 -2.99 -0.26 -8.51
C HIS A 51 -2.15 -0.37 -9.79
N THR A 52 -2.66 0.06 -10.94
CA THR A 52 -1.97 -0.08 -12.24
C THR A 52 -0.64 0.67 -12.28
N HIS A 53 -0.53 1.81 -11.59
CA HIS A 53 0.70 2.59 -11.53
C HIS A 53 1.70 2.08 -10.49
N LEU A 54 1.36 1.06 -9.69
CA LEU A 54 2.23 0.61 -8.61
C LEU A 54 3.43 -0.24 -9.08
N GLN A 55 3.42 -0.77 -10.31
CA GLN A 55 4.58 -1.48 -10.85
C GLN A 55 5.84 -0.59 -10.88
N PRO A 56 5.83 0.62 -11.49
CA PRO A 56 6.99 1.50 -11.43
C PRO A 56 7.28 2.00 -10.00
N VAL A 57 6.28 2.11 -9.11
CA VAL A 57 6.49 2.51 -7.71
C VAL A 57 7.37 1.50 -6.97
N GLY A 58 7.08 0.20 -7.11
CA GLY A 58 7.89 -0.86 -6.49
C GLY A 58 9.35 -0.82 -6.94
N ARG A 59 9.61 -0.42 -8.19
CA ARG A 59 10.98 -0.18 -8.71
C ARG A 59 11.64 1.04 -8.07
N ILE A 60 10.93 2.16 -7.93
CA ILE A 60 11.45 3.37 -7.28
C ILE A 60 11.85 3.07 -5.83
N VAL A 61 10.95 2.43 -5.08
CA VAL A 61 11.19 2.04 -3.68
C VAL A 61 12.37 1.07 -3.59
N SER A 62 12.42 0.06 -4.46
CA SER A 62 13.52 -0.91 -4.49
C SER A 62 14.87 -0.26 -4.79
N GLU A 63 14.94 0.69 -5.71
CA GLU A 63 16.20 1.39 -6.01
C GLU A 63 16.67 2.21 -4.80
N ALA A 64 15.77 2.98 -4.18
CA ALA A 64 16.11 3.78 -3.01
C ALA A 64 16.58 2.90 -1.82
N ILE A 65 15.96 1.73 -1.59
CA ILE A 65 16.44 0.75 -0.60
C ILE A 65 17.87 0.30 -0.93
N ARG A 66 18.15 0.02 -2.22
CA ARG A 66 19.48 -0.45 -2.65
C ARG A 66 20.54 0.62 -2.45
N GLU A 67 20.23 1.87 -2.80
CA GLU A 67 21.08 3.05 -2.57
C GLU A 67 21.36 3.25 -1.08
N ALA A 68 20.36 3.05 -0.22
CA ALA A 68 20.47 3.11 1.23
C ALA A 68 21.15 1.88 1.87
N GLY A 69 21.62 0.91 1.07
CA GLY A 69 22.42 -0.23 1.53
C GLY A 69 21.63 -1.47 1.93
N GLY A 70 20.37 -1.60 1.53
CA GLY A 70 19.54 -2.80 1.71
C GLY A 70 19.52 -3.73 0.49
N ILE A 71 18.92 -4.91 0.65
CA ILE A 71 18.60 -5.85 -0.43
C ILE A 71 17.07 -5.84 -0.62
N PRO A 72 16.53 -5.08 -1.58
CA PRO A 72 15.09 -5.05 -1.84
C PRO A 72 14.61 -6.35 -2.48
N ARG A 73 13.51 -6.91 -1.98
CA ARG A 73 12.82 -8.06 -2.58
C ARG A 73 11.34 -7.73 -2.72
N GLU A 74 11.01 -7.20 -3.90
CA GLU A 74 9.63 -6.94 -4.30
C GLU A 74 8.89 -8.24 -4.61
N PHE A 75 7.68 -8.36 -4.09
CA PHE A 75 6.71 -9.37 -4.44
C PHE A 75 5.32 -8.76 -4.49
N ASN A 76 4.38 -9.46 -5.13
CA ASN A 76 3.01 -9.00 -5.26
C ASN A 76 2.06 -9.81 -4.39
N THR A 77 1.05 -9.13 -3.88
CA THR A 77 -0.19 -9.73 -3.37
C THR A 77 -1.38 -9.31 -4.25
N ILE A 78 -2.54 -9.93 -4.04
CA ILE A 78 -3.75 -9.67 -4.83
C ILE A 78 -4.37 -8.30 -4.48
N ALA A 79 -5.21 -7.80 -5.37
CA ALA A 79 -6.11 -6.68 -5.09
C ALA A 79 -7.46 -6.93 -5.80
N VAL A 80 -8.54 -6.58 -5.12
CA VAL A 80 -9.92 -6.61 -5.65
C VAL A 80 -10.41 -5.17 -5.74
N ASP A 81 -11.07 -4.82 -6.84
CA ASP A 81 -11.69 -3.52 -7.02
C ASP A 81 -13.15 -3.56 -6.55
N ASP A 82 -13.44 -2.90 -5.42
CA ASP A 82 -14.79 -2.84 -4.85
C ASP A 82 -15.76 -2.07 -5.77
N GLY A 83 -15.27 -1.10 -6.55
CA GLY A 83 -16.09 -0.34 -7.50
C GLY A 83 -16.57 -1.21 -8.67
N ILE A 84 -15.66 -1.98 -9.28
CA ILE A 84 -15.98 -2.91 -10.36
C ILE A 84 -16.85 -4.06 -9.86
N ALA A 85 -16.54 -4.61 -8.68
CA ALA A 85 -17.25 -5.77 -8.13
C ALA A 85 -18.67 -5.43 -7.62
N MET A 86 -19.02 -4.14 -7.56
CA MET A 86 -20.29 -3.66 -7.03
C MET A 86 -21.47 -4.11 -7.91
N GLY A 87 -22.59 -4.48 -7.27
CA GLY A 87 -23.83 -4.82 -7.98
C GLY A 87 -23.89 -6.24 -8.56
N HIS A 88 -22.87 -7.08 -8.38
CA HIS A 88 -22.89 -8.48 -8.80
C HIS A 88 -22.19 -9.42 -7.81
N GLY A 89 -22.15 -10.73 -8.10
CA GLY A 89 -21.59 -11.75 -7.20
C GLY A 89 -20.10 -11.62 -6.87
N GLY A 90 -19.37 -10.75 -7.56
CA GLY A 90 -17.95 -10.47 -7.30
C GLY A 90 -17.73 -9.81 -5.93
N MET A 91 -18.70 -9.03 -5.46
CA MET A 91 -18.64 -8.36 -4.15
C MET A 91 -18.44 -9.34 -2.98
N LEU A 92 -18.86 -10.60 -3.13
CA LEU A 92 -18.63 -11.66 -2.12
C LEU A 92 -17.14 -11.98 -1.90
N TYR A 93 -16.26 -11.56 -2.82
CA TYR A 93 -14.82 -11.77 -2.74
C TYR A 93 -14.05 -10.53 -2.24
N SER A 94 -14.72 -9.39 -2.03
CA SER A 94 -14.08 -8.15 -1.57
C SER A 94 -13.51 -8.31 -0.14
N LEU A 95 -14.36 -8.38 0.88
CA LEU A 95 -13.91 -8.42 2.28
C LEU A 95 -12.99 -9.62 2.59
N PRO A 96 -13.27 -10.85 2.13
CA PRO A 96 -12.35 -11.99 2.33
C PRO A 96 -10.95 -11.78 1.73
N SER A 97 -10.81 -10.92 0.72
CA SER A 97 -9.49 -10.61 0.15
C SER A 97 -8.54 -9.98 1.16
N ARG A 98 -9.05 -9.24 2.16
CA ARG A 98 -8.24 -8.63 3.24
C ARG A 98 -7.40 -9.69 3.96
N ASP A 99 -8.02 -10.81 4.31
CA ASP A 99 -7.35 -11.87 5.08
C ASP A 99 -6.38 -12.65 4.18
N LEU A 100 -6.73 -12.88 2.91
CA LEU A 100 -5.81 -13.46 1.93
C LEU A 100 -4.57 -12.58 1.70
N ILE A 101 -4.75 -11.25 1.66
CA ILE A 101 -3.64 -10.29 1.54
C ILE A 101 -2.75 -10.36 2.78
N ALA A 102 -3.35 -10.40 3.98
CA ALA A 102 -2.61 -10.52 5.23
C ALA A 102 -1.75 -11.79 5.24
N ASP A 103 -2.36 -12.94 4.93
CA ASP A 103 -1.69 -14.25 4.92
C ASP A 103 -0.62 -14.31 3.82
N SER A 104 -0.89 -13.74 2.64
CA SER A 104 0.07 -13.67 1.53
C SER A 104 1.33 -12.89 1.90
N VAL A 105 1.19 -11.74 2.55
CA VAL A 105 2.33 -10.94 3.01
C VAL A 105 3.08 -11.65 4.14
N GLU A 106 2.37 -12.20 5.11
CA GLU A 106 2.94 -12.94 6.24
C GLU A 106 3.78 -14.13 5.75
N TYR A 107 3.26 -14.94 4.82
CA TYR A 107 3.95 -16.10 4.26
C TYR A 107 5.21 -15.70 3.50
N MET A 108 5.14 -14.64 2.69
CA MET A 108 6.29 -14.17 1.92
C MET A 108 7.41 -13.68 2.83
N VAL A 109 7.07 -12.96 3.90
CA VAL A 109 8.04 -12.42 4.86
C VAL A 109 8.66 -13.53 5.72
N GLU A 110 7.85 -14.40 6.32
CA GLU A 110 8.35 -15.48 7.18
C GLU A 110 9.18 -16.50 6.42
N ALA A 111 8.67 -17.01 5.28
CA ALA A 111 9.34 -18.05 4.51
C ALA A 111 10.70 -17.61 3.97
N HIS A 112 10.86 -16.32 3.67
CA HIS A 112 12.12 -15.75 3.18
C HIS A 112 12.93 -15.06 4.28
N CYS A 113 12.43 -15.08 5.53
CA CYS A 113 13.04 -14.48 6.71
C CYS A 113 13.46 -13.01 6.47
N ALA A 114 12.58 -12.20 5.88
CA ALA A 114 12.89 -10.80 5.63
C ALA A 114 13.05 -10.01 6.93
N ASP A 115 13.96 -9.04 6.92
CA ASP A 115 14.36 -8.27 8.11
C ASP A 115 13.41 -7.12 8.41
N ALA A 116 12.81 -6.54 7.36
CA ALA A 116 11.88 -5.43 7.43
C ALA A 116 10.92 -5.43 6.22
N LEU A 117 9.86 -4.63 6.29
CA LEU A 117 8.76 -4.63 5.32
C LEU A 117 8.39 -3.20 4.87
N ILE A 118 8.25 -2.98 3.56
CA ILE A 118 7.48 -1.85 3.03
C ILE A 118 6.18 -2.37 2.43
N CYS A 119 5.07 -1.75 2.81
CA CYS A 119 3.74 -2.02 2.27
C CYS A 119 3.34 -0.96 1.25
N ILE A 120 3.29 -1.34 -0.03
CA ILE A 120 2.76 -0.51 -1.13
C ILE A 120 1.29 -0.89 -1.38
N SER A 121 0.41 -0.15 -0.72
CA SER A 121 -1.05 -0.37 -0.73
C SER A 121 -1.80 0.74 -1.49
N ASN A 122 -3.11 0.59 -1.69
CA ASN A 122 -3.93 1.74 -2.08
C ASN A 122 -5.43 1.54 -1.83
N CYS A 123 -6.04 0.56 -2.49
CA CYS A 123 -7.49 0.35 -2.50
C CYS A 123 -8.00 -0.30 -1.20
N ASP A 124 -9.32 -0.32 -1.08
CA ASP A 124 -10.12 -0.51 0.14
C ASP A 124 -9.57 -1.58 1.12
N LYS A 125 -9.56 -2.86 0.70
CA LYS A 125 -9.19 -3.98 1.58
C LYS A 125 -7.69 -4.24 1.66
N ILE A 126 -6.89 -3.58 0.83
CA ILE A 126 -5.45 -3.85 0.70
C ILE A 126 -4.70 -3.25 1.88
N THR A 127 -4.94 -1.98 2.19
CA THR A 127 -4.30 -1.27 3.31
C THR A 127 -4.52 -1.99 4.65
N PRO A 128 -5.77 -2.34 5.06
CA PRO A 128 -5.99 -3.11 6.29
C PRO A 128 -5.44 -4.54 6.24
N GLY A 129 -5.43 -5.20 5.07
CA GLY A 129 -4.82 -6.53 4.92
C GLY A 129 -3.31 -6.50 5.18
N MET A 130 -2.61 -5.53 4.59
CA MET A 130 -1.18 -5.31 4.83
C MET A 130 -0.91 -4.84 6.28
N LEU A 131 -1.79 -4.03 6.88
CA LEU A 131 -1.70 -3.61 8.28
C LEU A 131 -1.80 -4.81 9.23
N ASN A 132 -2.74 -5.72 8.99
CA ASN A 132 -2.85 -6.96 9.76
C ASN A 132 -1.56 -7.79 9.67
N ALA A 133 -0.99 -7.95 8.47
CA ALA A 133 0.28 -8.65 8.30
C ALA A 133 1.42 -7.98 9.08
N ALA A 134 1.56 -6.65 8.97
CA ALA A 134 2.58 -5.88 9.68
C ALA A 134 2.48 -6.06 11.20
N LEU A 135 1.28 -6.02 11.77
CA LEU A 135 1.05 -6.25 13.19
C LEU A 135 1.30 -7.71 13.60
N ARG A 136 1.00 -8.70 12.75
CA ARG A 136 1.31 -10.12 13.02
C ARG A 136 2.82 -10.38 13.02
N LEU A 137 3.51 -9.90 12.00
CA LEU A 137 4.96 -10.05 11.81
C LEU A 137 5.78 -9.27 12.84
N ASN A 138 5.33 -8.05 13.18
CA ASN A 138 5.96 -7.14 14.13
C ASN A 138 7.47 -6.94 13.91
N ILE A 139 7.86 -6.77 12.64
CA ILE A 139 9.20 -6.32 12.25
C ILE A 139 9.15 -4.86 11.79
N PRO A 140 10.29 -4.15 11.67
CA PRO A 140 10.29 -2.78 11.18
C PRO A 140 9.48 -2.68 9.88
N THR A 141 8.48 -1.80 9.87
CA THR A 141 7.52 -1.69 8.75
C THR A 141 7.18 -0.23 8.46
N VAL A 142 7.09 0.12 7.18
CA VAL A 142 6.61 1.43 6.70
C VAL A 142 5.55 1.23 5.62
N PHE A 143 4.49 2.03 5.67
CA PHE A 143 3.44 2.07 4.65
C PHE A 143 3.66 3.26 3.71
N VAL A 144 3.46 3.02 2.42
CA VAL A 144 3.39 4.08 1.42
C VAL A 144 2.37 3.72 0.33
N SER A 145 1.31 4.52 0.21
CA SER A 145 0.21 4.26 -0.70
C SER A 145 0.51 4.80 -2.10
N GLY A 146 -0.17 4.24 -3.12
CA GLY A 146 -0.23 4.89 -4.45
C GLY A 146 -1.02 6.21 -4.43
N GLY A 147 -1.91 6.30 -3.44
CA GLY A 147 -2.89 7.32 -3.09
C GLY A 147 -3.93 7.68 -4.14
N PRO A 148 -4.73 8.73 -3.88
CA PRO A 148 -5.96 9.01 -4.60
C PRO A 148 -5.77 9.48 -6.04
N MET A 149 -6.76 9.13 -6.87
CA MET A 149 -6.92 9.69 -8.21
C MET A 149 -7.41 11.15 -8.14
N GLU A 150 -7.29 11.84 -9.26
CA GLU A 150 -7.86 13.19 -9.44
C GLU A 150 -9.39 13.11 -9.49
N SER A 151 -10.10 14.17 -9.06
CA SER A 151 -11.55 14.26 -9.27
C SER A 151 -11.86 14.39 -10.77
N GLY A 152 -12.92 13.71 -11.22
CA GLY A 152 -13.44 13.82 -12.57
C GLY A 152 -14.10 15.16 -12.87
N ARG A 153 -14.27 15.49 -14.16
CA ARG A 153 -15.04 16.67 -14.58
C ARG A 153 -15.68 16.45 -15.95
N ALA A 154 -16.99 16.61 -16.04
CA ALA A 154 -17.74 16.48 -17.31
C ALA A 154 -18.55 17.75 -17.63
N THR A 155 -18.82 17.97 -18.91
CA THR A 155 -19.80 18.96 -19.39
C THR A 155 -20.96 18.23 -20.04
N LEU A 156 -22.14 18.34 -19.43
CA LEU A 156 -23.38 17.68 -19.85
C LEU A 156 -23.92 18.28 -21.15
N VAL A 157 -24.93 17.63 -21.75
CA VAL A 157 -25.53 18.03 -23.04
C VAL A 157 -26.08 19.46 -22.99
N ASP A 158 -26.65 19.85 -21.85
CA ASP A 158 -27.21 21.18 -21.62
C ASP A 158 -26.14 22.26 -21.33
N GLY A 159 -24.86 21.89 -21.31
CA GLY A 159 -23.73 22.76 -21.00
C GLY A 159 -23.39 22.85 -19.51
N THR A 160 -24.10 22.13 -18.63
CA THR A 160 -23.80 22.09 -17.20
C THR A 160 -22.45 21.41 -16.95
N VAL A 161 -21.57 22.07 -16.19
CA VAL A 161 -20.26 21.51 -15.80
C VAL A 161 -20.36 20.91 -14.40
N ARG A 162 -19.98 19.64 -14.27
CA ARG A 162 -19.95 18.91 -12.98
C ARG A 162 -18.55 18.42 -12.66
N THR A 163 -18.15 18.57 -11.40
CA THR A 163 -17.08 17.77 -10.81
C THR A 163 -17.68 16.42 -10.41
N LEU A 164 -16.93 15.35 -10.64
CA LEU A 164 -17.42 13.98 -10.51
C LEU A 164 -16.48 13.15 -9.64
N ASP A 165 -17.06 12.16 -8.98
CA ASP A 165 -16.36 10.95 -8.53
C ASP A 165 -17.11 9.69 -8.99
N LEU A 166 -16.65 8.52 -8.54
CA LEU A 166 -17.26 7.24 -8.89
C LEU A 166 -18.72 7.12 -8.42
N VAL A 167 -19.08 7.75 -7.29
CA VAL A 167 -20.45 7.67 -6.75
C VAL A 167 -21.42 8.45 -7.62
N ASP A 168 -21.01 9.58 -8.21
CA ASP A 168 -21.83 10.27 -9.20
C ASP A 168 -22.21 9.34 -10.35
N ALA A 169 -21.23 8.61 -10.92
CA ALA A 169 -21.47 7.68 -12.01
C ALA A 169 -22.44 6.54 -11.60
N ILE A 170 -22.27 5.98 -10.40
CA ILE A 170 -23.15 4.92 -9.89
C ILE A 170 -24.56 5.44 -9.64
N SER A 171 -24.70 6.59 -8.99
CA SER A 171 -26.00 7.16 -8.62
C SER A 171 -26.78 7.64 -9.83
N ASP A 172 -26.10 8.26 -10.80
CA ASP A 172 -26.76 8.79 -11.98
C ASP A 172 -27.18 7.67 -12.95
N ALA A 173 -26.41 6.57 -13.02
CA ALA A 173 -26.75 5.43 -13.88
C ALA A 173 -28.09 4.75 -13.53
N VAL A 174 -28.61 4.95 -12.31
CA VAL A 174 -29.92 4.43 -11.88
C VAL A 174 -31.01 5.51 -11.82
N ASN A 175 -30.69 6.75 -12.22
CA ASN A 175 -31.60 7.87 -12.18
C ASN A 175 -32.20 8.12 -13.56
N ASP A 176 -33.48 7.76 -13.74
CA ASP A 176 -34.23 7.92 -15.00
C ASP A 176 -34.32 9.37 -15.53
N LYS A 177 -33.90 10.36 -14.74
CA LYS A 177 -33.84 11.77 -15.16
C LYS A 177 -32.55 12.15 -15.88
N VAL A 178 -31.51 11.30 -15.81
CA VAL A 178 -30.24 11.53 -16.50
C VAL A 178 -30.28 10.81 -17.84
N SER A 179 -29.93 11.51 -18.91
CA SER A 179 -29.98 10.94 -20.25
C SER A 179 -28.83 9.95 -20.49
N ASP A 180 -29.02 8.96 -21.37
CA ASP A 180 -27.94 8.03 -21.74
C ASP A 180 -26.70 8.75 -22.29
N GLU A 181 -26.88 9.89 -22.99
CA GLU A 181 -25.78 10.71 -23.49
C GLU A 181 -25.01 11.39 -22.34
N ASP A 182 -25.72 11.91 -21.33
CA ASP A 182 -25.08 12.47 -20.14
C ASP A 182 -24.39 11.40 -19.30
N ILE A 183 -24.97 10.21 -19.18
CA ILE A 183 -24.35 9.07 -18.49
C ILE A 183 -23.05 8.67 -19.16
N LEU A 184 -23.02 8.56 -20.49
CA LEU A 184 -21.78 8.25 -21.21
C LEU A 184 -20.69 9.30 -20.96
N ARG A 185 -21.05 10.59 -20.96
CA ARG A 185 -20.10 11.68 -20.65
C ARG A 185 -19.60 11.61 -19.20
N ILE A 186 -20.45 11.21 -18.25
CA ILE A 186 -20.08 11.00 -16.85
C ILE A 186 -19.13 9.81 -16.74
N GLU A 187 -19.45 8.67 -17.35
CA GLU A 187 -18.63 7.45 -17.37
C GLU A 187 -17.21 7.73 -17.87
N GLU A 188 -17.07 8.42 -19.01
CA GLU A 188 -15.78 8.74 -19.62
C GLU A 188 -14.89 9.67 -18.78
N ASN A 189 -15.48 10.40 -17.81
CA ASN A 189 -14.80 11.49 -17.10
C ASN A 189 -14.76 11.32 -15.58
N ALA A 190 -15.47 10.36 -14.99
CA ALA A 190 -15.56 10.19 -13.52
C ALA A 190 -14.25 9.75 -12.88
N CYS A 191 -13.46 8.92 -13.57
CA CYS A 191 -12.17 8.39 -13.09
C CYS A 191 -11.04 8.77 -14.06
N PRO A 192 -10.56 10.03 -14.04
CA PRO A 192 -9.67 10.55 -15.09
C PRO A 192 -8.23 10.04 -15.00
N THR A 193 -7.80 9.50 -13.85
CA THR A 193 -6.41 9.09 -13.60
C THR A 193 -6.32 7.82 -12.77
N CYS A 194 -5.12 7.24 -12.66
CA CYS A 194 -4.86 6.15 -11.72
C CYS A 194 -4.91 6.65 -10.26
N GLY A 195 -5.15 5.73 -9.33
CA GLY A 195 -5.23 6.01 -7.89
C GLY A 195 -6.46 5.41 -7.23
N SER A 196 -6.52 5.43 -5.89
CA SER A 196 -7.74 5.07 -5.16
C SER A 196 -8.87 6.05 -5.51
N CYS A 197 -10.12 5.68 -5.22
CA CYS A 197 -11.27 6.57 -5.43
C CYS A 197 -11.00 7.97 -4.85
N SER A 198 -11.48 9.03 -5.51
CA SER A 198 -11.18 10.43 -5.15
C SER A 198 -11.90 10.93 -3.88
N GLY A 199 -13.03 10.32 -3.50
CA GLY A 199 -13.79 10.65 -2.30
C GLY A 199 -13.23 10.04 -1.00
N MET A 200 -13.75 10.47 0.16
CA MET A 200 -13.40 9.91 1.49
C MET A 200 -14.08 8.56 1.76
N PHE A 201 -13.87 7.59 0.86
CA PHE A 201 -14.28 6.20 1.05
C PHE A 201 -13.21 5.43 1.84
N THR A 202 -13.37 4.12 1.99
CA THR A 202 -12.49 3.31 2.85
C THR A 202 -11.02 3.39 2.46
N ALA A 203 -10.70 3.40 1.16
CA ALA A 203 -9.31 3.48 0.70
C ALA A 203 -8.58 4.73 1.22
N ASN A 204 -9.14 5.91 0.96
CA ASN A 204 -8.56 7.16 1.43
C ASN A 204 -8.64 7.30 2.95
N SER A 205 -9.73 6.82 3.56
CA SER A 205 -9.86 6.81 5.01
C SER A 205 -8.72 6.00 5.63
N MET A 206 -8.55 4.72 5.26
CA MET A 206 -7.48 3.86 5.77
C MET A 206 -6.06 4.40 5.47
N ASN A 207 -5.83 5.02 4.31
CA ASN A 207 -4.54 5.63 4.01
C ASN A 207 -4.23 6.84 4.94
N CYS A 208 -5.24 7.62 5.33
CA CYS A 208 -5.11 8.65 6.35
C CYS A 208 -4.97 8.06 7.76
N LEU A 209 -5.70 6.98 8.08
CA LEU A 209 -5.63 6.34 9.39
C LEU A 209 -4.27 5.69 9.65
N THR A 210 -3.63 5.09 8.64
CA THR A 210 -2.25 4.59 8.79
C THR A 210 -1.23 5.69 9.07
N GLU A 211 -1.47 6.91 8.57
CA GLU A 211 -0.69 8.11 8.91
C GLU A 211 -0.95 8.54 10.37
N ALA A 212 -2.21 8.57 10.81
CA ALA A 212 -2.58 8.90 12.20
C ALA A 212 -2.06 7.87 13.23
N ILE A 213 -2.03 6.58 12.86
CA ILE A 213 -1.43 5.52 13.68
C ILE A 213 0.10 5.71 13.78
N GLY A 214 0.73 6.34 12.78
CA GLY A 214 2.17 6.58 12.74
C GLY A 214 2.97 5.53 11.96
N LEU A 215 2.32 4.71 11.13
CA LEU A 215 2.97 3.69 10.29
C LEU A 215 3.21 4.15 8.85
N SER A 216 2.55 5.23 8.44
CA SER A 216 2.76 5.91 7.16
C SER A 216 3.40 7.27 7.36
N LEU A 217 4.13 7.74 6.36
CA LEU A 217 4.70 9.10 6.37
C LEU A 217 3.61 10.17 6.14
N PRO A 218 3.79 11.39 6.67
CA PRO A 218 2.87 12.50 6.42
C PRO A 218 2.63 12.76 4.93
N GLY A 219 1.37 12.91 4.53
CA GLY A 219 0.97 13.09 3.14
C GLY A 219 0.68 11.78 2.39
N ASN A 220 0.80 10.63 3.07
CA ASN A 220 0.49 9.32 2.50
C ASN A 220 -0.96 9.23 2.03
N GLY A 221 -1.90 9.72 2.84
CA GLY A 221 -3.34 9.65 2.53
C GLY A 221 -3.85 10.75 1.61
N SER A 222 -3.12 11.86 1.45
CA SER A 222 -3.67 13.12 0.93
C SER A 222 -3.01 13.66 -0.34
N VAL A 223 -1.72 13.36 -0.59
CA VAL A 223 -1.10 13.69 -1.88
C VAL A 223 -1.82 12.89 -2.97
N LEU A 224 -1.90 13.36 -4.22
CA LEU A 224 -2.55 12.65 -5.34
C LEU A 224 -1.57 11.72 -6.06
N ALA A 225 -2.05 10.64 -6.68
CA ALA A 225 -1.22 9.64 -7.37
C ALA A 225 -0.40 10.24 -8.51
N THR A 226 -0.97 11.26 -9.17
CA THR A 226 -0.40 12.05 -10.26
C THR A 226 0.54 13.16 -9.80
N HIS A 227 0.50 13.53 -8.52
CA HIS A 227 1.23 14.69 -8.03
C HIS A 227 2.73 14.40 -7.94
N THR A 228 3.56 15.35 -8.37
CA THR A 228 5.03 15.19 -8.45
C THR A 228 5.67 14.90 -7.09
N ALA A 229 5.11 15.44 -6.01
CA ALA A 229 5.57 15.19 -4.63
C ALA A 229 5.47 13.72 -4.22
N ARG A 230 4.60 12.92 -4.86
CA ARG A 230 4.42 11.50 -4.51
C ARG A 230 5.71 10.69 -4.66
N LYS A 231 6.52 11.00 -5.68
CA LYS A 231 7.79 10.31 -5.89
C LYS A 231 8.72 10.45 -4.67
N GLN A 232 8.73 11.63 -4.05
CA GLN A 232 9.55 11.87 -2.86
C GLN A 232 9.08 11.03 -1.68
N LEU A 233 7.77 10.88 -1.47
CA LEU A 233 7.22 9.99 -0.43
C LEU A 233 7.70 8.54 -0.58
N TYR A 234 7.81 8.01 -1.81
CA TYR A 234 8.33 6.66 -2.04
C TYR A 234 9.81 6.52 -1.64
N VAL A 235 10.61 7.53 -1.95
CA VAL A 235 12.04 7.57 -1.59
C VAL A 235 12.20 7.74 -0.07
N ASP A 236 11.40 8.60 0.53
CA ASP A 236 11.43 8.84 1.98
C ASP A 236 10.98 7.59 2.76
N ALA A 237 10.00 6.83 2.26
CA ALA A 237 9.60 5.56 2.84
C ALA A 237 10.73 4.52 2.80
N ALA A 238 11.47 4.46 1.69
CA ALA A 238 12.66 3.60 1.55
C ALA A 238 13.80 4.02 2.49
N ASN A 239 14.03 5.31 2.67
CA ASN A 239 15.02 5.79 3.64
C ASN A 239 14.58 5.52 5.08
N THR A 240 13.30 5.72 5.38
CA THR A 240 12.71 5.49 6.69
C THR A 240 12.80 4.01 7.07
N ILE A 241 12.43 3.07 6.18
CA ILE A 241 12.52 1.63 6.51
C ILE A 241 13.96 1.24 6.84
N MET A 242 14.94 1.77 6.12
CA MET A 242 16.35 1.47 6.35
C MET A 242 16.82 2.04 7.68
N ASP A 243 16.34 3.22 8.07
CA ASP A 243 16.63 3.82 9.37
C ASP A 243 16.05 3.01 10.53
N ILE A 244 14.75 2.71 10.50
CA ILE A 244 14.12 1.95 11.58
C ILE A 244 14.62 0.50 11.64
N THR A 245 15.06 -0.08 10.52
CA THR A 245 15.73 -1.39 10.50
C THR A 245 17.06 -1.34 11.26
N ARG A 246 17.89 -0.31 11.02
CA ARG A 246 19.14 -0.13 11.77
C ARG A 246 18.87 0.10 13.25
N ARG A 247 17.92 0.97 13.60
CA ARG A 247 17.54 1.23 15.00
C ARG A 247 17.13 -0.06 15.71
N HIS A 248 16.25 -0.85 15.08
CA HIS A 248 15.78 -2.09 15.69
C HIS A 248 16.91 -3.10 15.91
N TYR A 249 17.71 -3.40 14.88
CA TYR A 249 18.68 -4.49 14.95
C TYR A 249 20.05 -4.09 15.53
N GLU A 250 20.49 -2.84 15.34
CA GLU A 250 21.81 -2.36 15.81
C GLU A 250 21.75 -1.63 17.15
N GLN A 251 20.59 -1.09 17.52
CA GLN A 251 20.40 -0.28 18.72
C GLN A 251 19.37 -0.88 19.68
N ASP A 252 18.87 -2.09 19.38
CA ASP A 252 17.85 -2.81 20.16
C ASP A 252 16.59 -1.95 20.41
N ASP A 253 16.24 -1.09 19.45
CA ASP A 253 15.11 -0.17 19.56
C ASP A 253 13.81 -0.85 19.11
N GLU A 254 13.09 -1.46 20.06
CA GLU A 254 11.77 -2.06 19.80
C GLU A 254 10.66 -1.01 19.61
N THR A 255 10.90 0.27 19.92
CA THR A 255 9.88 1.33 19.83
C THR A 255 9.48 1.65 18.39
N VAL A 256 10.32 1.25 17.42
CA VAL A 256 10.06 1.41 15.98
C VAL A 256 9.23 0.28 15.38
N LEU A 257 8.84 -0.73 16.17
CA LEU A 257 8.07 -1.86 15.68
C LEU A 257 6.58 -1.55 15.59
N PRO A 258 5.83 -2.20 14.67
CA PRO A 258 4.42 -1.92 14.44
C PRO A 258 3.56 -1.95 15.71
N ARG A 259 3.76 -2.94 16.60
CA ARG A 259 2.98 -3.05 17.84
C ARG A 259 3.35 -2.00 18.90
N ALA A 260 4.56 -1.45 18.84
CA ALA A 260 4.98 -0.36 19.72
C ALA A 260 4.45 0.99 19.22
N ILE A 261 4.24 1.15 17.91
CA ILE A 261 3.67 2.34 17.28
C ILE A 261 2.13 2.32 17.38
N ALA A 262 1.49 1.21 16.99
CA ALA A 262 0.05 1.01 16.97
C ALA A 262 -0.52 0.72 18.38
N THR A 263 -0.30 1.66 19.30
CA THR A 263 -0.82 1.63 20.67
C THR A 263 -2.29 2.01 20.72
N PHE A 264 -2.93 1.79 21.87
CA PHE A 264 -4.29 2.26 22.11
C PHE A 264 -4.47 3.77 21.80
N ALA A 265 -3.53 4.61 22.25
CA ALA A 265 -3.58 6.05 21.98
C ALA A 265 -3.42 6.39 20.49
N ALA A 266 -2.63 5.62 19.75
CA ALA A 266 -2.52 5.77 18.29
C ALA A 266 -3.84 5.41 17.59
N PHE A 267 -4.55 4.39 18.06
CA PHE A 267 -5.89 4.07 17.58
C PHE A 267 -6.95 5.11 18.00
N GLU A 268 -6.82 5.74 19.17
CA GLU A 268 -7.67 6.88 19.53
C GLU A 268 -7.44 8.08 18.60
N ASN A 269 -6.20 8.37 18.23
CA ASN A 269 -5.88 9.40 17.23
C ASN A 269 -6.49 9.06 15.87
N ALA A 270 -6.39 7.81 15.44
CA ALA A 270 -6.99 7.33 14.21
C ALA A 270 -8.52 7.50 14.24
N MET A 271 -9.18 7.05 15.31
CA MET A 271 -10.63 7.20 15.49
C MET A 271 -11.07 8.66 15.49
N ALA A 272 -10.35 9.54 16.20
CA ALA A 272 -10.65 10.97 16.23
C ALA A 272 -10.50 11.61 14.86
N LEU A 273 -9.45 11.25 14.11
CA LEU A 273 -9.27 11.69 12.74
C LEU A 273 -10.42 11.18 11.87
N ASP A 274 -10.75 9.89 11.92
CA ASP A 274 -11.80 9.28 11.11
C ASP A 274 -13.14 10.02 11.22
N ILE A 275 -13.56 10.32 12.45
CA ILE A 275 -14.75 11.12 12.73
C ILE A 275 -14.62 12.54 12.14
N ALA A 276 -13.45 13.18 12.29
CA ALA A 276 -13.22 14.54 11.80
C ALA A 276 -13.25 14.66 10.28
N MET A 277 -12.77 13.65 9.54
CA MET A 277 -12.82 13.63 8.08
C MET A 277 -14.17 13.15 7.53
N GLY A 278 -15.03 12.58 8.38
CA GLY A 278 -16.23 11.87 7.92
C GLY A 278 -15.86 10.60 7.16
N GLY A 279 -14.93 9.82 7.70
CA GLY A 279 -14.44 8.59 7.10
C GLY A 279 -15.50 7.50 6.94
N SER A 280 -15.15 6.49 6.14
CA SER A 280 -16.01 5.36 5.82
C SER A 280 -16.36 4.54 7.07
N THR A 281 -17.59 4.09 7.24
CA THR A 281 -17.96 3.19 8.36
C THR A 281 -17.30 1.80 8.32
N ASN A 282 -16.52 1.49 7.28
CA ASN A 282 -15.75 0.26 7.17
C ASN A 282 -14.44 0.28 7.98
N THR A 283 -13.95 1.46 8.37
CA THR A 283 -12.71 1.66 9.15
C THR A 283 -12.84 1.16 10.58
#